data_AF-A0A0A3IWV1-F1
#
_entry.id   AF-A0A0A3IWV1-F1
#
_cell.length_a   1.000
_cell.length_b   1.000
_cell.length_c   1.000
_cell.angle_alpha   90.00
_cell.angle_beta   90.00
_cell.angle_gamma   90.00
#
_symmetry.space_group_name_H-M   'P 1'
#
loop_
_entity.id
_entity.type
_entity.pdbx_description
1 polymer ?
#
loop_
_entity_poly.entity_id
_entity_poly.type
_entity_poly.pdbx_seq_one_letter_code
_entity_poly.pdbx_strand_id
1 'polypeptide(L)' 'MMKDFRVLSALCAASALFISLGFFLTETPVLLQILLLVIGLVIGIITFIGLVKLFIAQQKGNV' A
#
# COMPACT_ATOMS: atom_id res chain seq x y z
N MET A 1 -13.56 1.91 -12.77
CA MET A 1 -14.04 1.17 -11.58
C MET A 1 -13.22 -0.09 -11.29
N MET A 2 -13.29 -1.18 -12.07
CA MET A 2 -12.43 -2.36 -11.79
C MET A 2 -10.92 -2.09 -11.99
N LYS A 3 -10.55 -1.23 -12.96
CA LYS A 3 -9.15 -0.83 -13.19
C LYS A 3 -8.54 -0.11 -11.97
N ASP A 4 -9.27 0.83 -11.38
CA ASP A 4 -8.83 1.59 -10.21
C ASP A 4 -8.64 0.70 -8.99
N PHE A 5 -9.57 -0.23 -8.77
CA PHE A 5 -9.47 -1.21 -7.69
C PHE A 5 -8.27 -2.14 -7.88
N ARG A 6 -8.03 -2.60 -9.11
CA ARG A 6 -6.88 -3.47 -9.45
C ARG A 6 -5.55 -2.76 -9.26
N VAL A 7 -5.46 -1.48 -9.63
CA VAL A 7 -4.27 -0.64 -9.39
C VAL A 7 -4.04 -0.48 -7.90
N LEU A 8 -5.10 -0.23 -7.13
CA LEU A 8 -4.98 -0.02 -5.69
C LEU A 8 -4.60 -1.30 -4.93
N SER A 9 -5.18 -2.44 -5.28
CA SER A 9 -4.76 -3.73 -4.75
C SER A 9 -3.31 -4.06 -5.12
N ALA A 10 -2.86 -3.71 -6.33
CA ALA A 10 -1.47 -3.90 -6.75
C ALA A 10 -0.50 -2.99 -5.98
N LEU A 11 -0.85 -1.72 -5.73
CA LEU A 11 -0.06 -0.83 -4.87
C LEU A 11 0.00 -1.33 -3.42
N CYS A 12 -1.09 -1.91 -2.92
CA CYS A 12 -1.13 -2.48 -1.57
C CYS A 12 -0.20 -3.69 -1.45
N ALA A 13 -0.26 -4.60 -2.42
CA ALA A 13 0.63 -5.75 -2.49
C ALA A 13 2.10 -5.32 -2.63
N ALA A 14 2.38 -4.29 -3.43
CA ALA A 14 3.71 -3.70 -3.54
C ALA A 14 4.20 -3.09 -2.22
N SER A 15 3.33 -2.37 -1.48
CA SER A 15 3.66 -1.83 -0.15
C SER A 15 3.98 -2.94 0.85
N ALA A 16 3.17 -4.01 0.90
CA ALA A 16 3.43 -5.17 1.76
C ALA A 16 4.75 -5.88 1.38
N LEU A 17 5.06 -5.99 0.08
CA LEU A 17 6.34 -6.49 -0.39
C LEU A 17 7.50 -5.60 0.07
N PHE A 18 7.40 -4.27 -0.06
CA PHE A 18 8.46 -3.37 0.42
C PHE A 18 8.70 -3.46 1.92
N ILE A 19 7.64 -3.57 2.73
CA ILE A 19 7.76 -3.73 4.19
C ILE A 19 8.37 -5.09 4.55
N SER A 20 7.93 -6.17 3.92
CA SER A 20 8.47 -7.52 4.17
C SER A 20 9.91 -7.67 3.69
N LEU A 21 10.27 -7.08 2.54
CA LEU A 21 11.64 -7.03 2.03
C LEU A 21 12.53 -6.21 2.99
N GLY A 22 12.05 -5.04 3.42
CA GLY A 22 12.76 -4.21 4.39
C GLY A 22 12.99 -4.94 5.71
N PHE A 23 12.03 -5.74 6.17
CA PHE A 23 12.17 -6.54 7.39
C PHE A 23 13.14 -7.72 7.23
N PHE A 24 13.11 -8.42 6.08
CA PHE A 24 13.96 -9.59 5.82
C PHE A 24 15.39 -9.24 5.38
N LEU A 25 15.65 -8.06 4.83
CA LEU A 25 17.01 -7.59 4.56
C LEU A 25 17.67 -7.07 5.86
N THR A 26 17.86 -7.95 6.84
CA THR A 26 18.53 -7.68 8.12
C THR A 26 20.02 -7.34 7.97
N GLU A 27 20.62 -7.58 6.80
CA GLU A 27 22.01 -7.22 6.50
C GLU A 27 22.17 -5.84 5.82
N THR A 28 21.07 -5.09 5.64
CA THR A 28 21.16 -3.73 5.09
C THR A 28 21.41 -2.67 6.15
N PRO A 29 22.11 -1.57 5.80
CA PRO A 29 22.32 -0.47 6.73
C PRO A 29 20.98 0.05 7.25
N VAL A 30 20.87 0.22 8.57
CA VAL A 30 19.65 0.60 9.29
C VAL A 30 18.95 1.82 8.67
N LEU A 31 19.72 2.79 8.16
CA LEU A 31 19.21 3.95 7.44
C LEU A 31 18.38 3.58 6.19
N LEU A 32 18.84 2.62 5.40
CA LEU A 32 18.15 2.15 4.21
C LEU A 32 16.86 1.40 4.59
N GLN A 33 16.92 0.63 5.67
CA GLN A 33 15.79 -0.13 6.19
C GLN A 33 14.66 0.79 6.67
N ILE A 34 15.00 1.85 7.41
CA ILE A 34 14.06 2.89 7.85
C ILE A 34 13.46 3.60 6.64
N LEU A 35 14.28 3.96 5.64
CA LEU A 35 13.80 4.62 4.43
C LEU A 35 12.78 3.75 3.68
N LEU A 36 13.08 2.46 3.51
CA LEU A 36 12.20 1.46 2.90
C LEU A 36 10.87 1.31 3.65
N LEU A 37 10.94 1.24 4.98
CA LEU A 37 9.76 1.17 5.85
C LEU A 37 8.89 2.43 5.74
N VAL A 38 9.49 3.61 5.79
CA VAL A 38 8.74 4.89 5.68
C VAL A 38 8.08 5.01 4.32
N ILE A 39 8.80 4.71 3.23
CA ILE A 39 8.23 4.72 1.88
C ILE A 39 7.09 3.70 1.76
N GLY A 40 7.31 2.48 2.23
CA GLY A 40 6.29 1.42 2.24
C GLY A 40 5.04 1.84 3.02
N LEU A 41 5.22 2.47 4.17
CA LEU A 41 4.13 2.97 5.03
C LEU A 41 3.33 4.09 4.34
N VAL A 42 4.01 5.08 3.76
CA VAL A 42 3.35 6.20 3.07
C VAL A 42 2.52 5.69 1.89
N ILE A 43 3.09 4.79 1.08
CA ILE A 43 2.38 4.17 -0.05
C ILE A 43 1.18 3.37 0.46
N GLY A 44 1.35 2.61 1.54
CA GLY A 44 0.27 1.84 2.18
C GLY A 44 -0.89 2.73 2.64
N ILE A 45 -0.60 3.86 3.30
CA ILE A 45 -1.62 4.80 3.77
C ILE A 45 -2.40 5.42 2.60
N ILE A 46 -1.73 5.89 1.55
CA ILE A 46 -2.39 6.46 0.36
C ILE A 46 -3.32 5.42 -0.28
N THR A 47 -2.82 4.18 -0.40
CA THR A 47 -3.56 3.06 -0.97
C THR A 47 -4.80 2.72 -0.14
N PHE A 48 -4.65 2.70 1.19
CA PHE A 48 -5.74 2.45 2.14
C PHE A 48 -6.83 3.52 2.04
N ILE A 49 -6.46 4.80 1.99
CA ILE A 49 -7.41 5.90 1.83
C ILE A 49 -8.18 5.77 0.52
N GLY A 50 -7.49 5.42 -0.58
CA GLY A 50 -8.16 5.17 -1.86
C GLY A 50 -9.14 3.99 -1.79
N LEU A 51 -8.79 2.92 -1.07
CA LEU A 51 -9.62 1.72 -0.93
C LEU A 51 -10.89 2.06 -0.17
N VAL A 52 -10.77 2.82 0.91
CA VAL A 52 -11.90 3.33 1.70
C VAL A 52 -12.80 4.22 0.83
N LYS A 53 -12.22 5.14 0.05
CA LYS A 53 -12.99 6.00 -0.87
C LYS A 53 -13.74 5.21 -1.93
N LEU A 54 -13.10 4.21 -2.53
CA LEU A 54 -13.74 3.31 -3.49
C LEU A 54 -14.83 2.46 -2.82
N PHE A 55 -14.60 1.95 -1.61
CA PHE A 55 -15.57 1.17 -0.86
C PHE A 55 -16.85 1.97 -0.56
N ILE A 56 -16.69 3.22 -0.11
CA ILE A 56 -17.83 4.13 0.13
C ILE A 56 -18.56 4.46 -1.18
N ALA A 57 -17.83 4.67 -2.27
CA ALA A 57 -18.42 4.94 -3.59
C ALA A 57 -19.21 3.74 -4.14
N GLN A 58 -18.71 2.51 -3.92
CA GLN A 58 -19.41 1.27 -4.28
C GLN A 58 -20.70 1.10 -3.45
N GLN A 59 -20.67 1.41 -2.16
CA GLN A 59 -21.86 1.35 -1.32
C GLN A 59 -22.94 2.36 -1.75
N LYS A 60 -22.53 3.56 -2.16
CA LYS A 60 -23.46 4.64 -2.55
C LYS A 60 -24.06 4.45 -3.94
N GLY A 61 -23.42 3.66 -4.81
CA GLY A 61 -23.91 3.34 -6.16
C GLY A 61 -24.83 2.11 -6.25
N ASN A 62 -25.09 1.41 -5.14
CA ASN A 62 -25.93 0.21 -5.07
C ASN A 62 -27.24 0.46 -4.31
N VAL A 63 -27.71 1.72 -4.28
CA VAL A 63 -29.03 2.16 -3.79
C VAL A 63 -29.73 2.90 -4.89
#